data_AF-A0A077WMG0-F1
#
_entry.id   AF-A0A077WMG0-F1
#
_cell.length_a   1.000
_cell.length_b   1.000
_cell.length_c   1.000
_cell.angle_alpha   90.00
_cell.angle_beta   90.00
_cell.angle_gamma   90.00
#
_symmetry.space_group_name_H-M   'P 1'
#
loop_
_entity.id
_entity.type
_entity.pdbx_description
1 polymer ?
#
loop_
_entity_poly.entity_id
_entity_poly.type
_entity_poly.pdbx_seq_one_letter_code
_entity_poly.pdbx_strand_id
1 'polypeptide(L)'
;MFNKFKDQVSQAAQGATAFGQQAGRSISDYAEKSGATKFNSPVVGTLSEESAKAARILEQFILKEEIENGFDTVIPVKVIKEAKGLAIFTVVKAGFLWSGRAGSGIVVARLPDGSWSAPSAIATGGVGIGAQVGADITDVVLILNSDESVRAFSRGGNVTVGGSLAVSAGPIGAGGEAAVSGDYSSRKVTPIFSYSKSKGLFAGMSIEGTGLLELSKTNTGWYGRSVKAEDILKGQVPAPPESQVLYDMIKKAEDRDPW
;
A
#
# COMPACT_ATOMS: atom_id res chain seq x y z
N MET A 1 -10.40 1.35 35.38
CA MET A 1 -9.51 1.56 34.21
C MET A 1 -9.58 0.41 33.21
N PHE A 2 -9.56 -0.84 33.68
CA PHE A 2 -9.64 -2.06 32.85
C PHE A 2 -10.96 -2.24 32.05
N ASN A 3 -12.10 -1.84 32.62
CA ASN A 3 -13.40 -1.96 31.92
C ASN A 3 -13.53 -0.98 30.75
N LYS A 4 -13.10 0.28 30.92
CA LYS A 4 -13.07 1.27 29.83
C LYS A 4 -12.21 0.81 28.65
N PHE A 5 -11.12 0.10 28.92
CA PHE A 5 -10.28 -0.48 27.88
C PHE A 5 -10.98 -1.62 27.13
N LYS A 6 -11.65 -2.54 27.83
CA LYS A 6 -12.46 -3.60 27.20
C LYS A 6 -13.61 -3.04 26.38
N ASP A 7 -14.27 -2.00 26.87
CA ASP A 7 -15.38 -1.34 26.18
C ASP A 7 -14.89 -0.64 24.90
N GLN A 8 -13.72 0.03 24.95
CA GLN A 8 -13.08 0.62 23.77
C GLN A 8 -12.66 -0.43 22.74
N VAL A 9 -12.10 -1.56 23.18
CA VAL A 9 -11.72 -2.67 22.30
C VAL A 9 -12.97 -3.32 21.66
N SER A 10 -14.05 -3.47 22.43
CA SER A 10 -15.33 -4.01 21.95
C SER A 10 -16.02 -3.06 20.96
N GLN A 11 -16.06 -1.76 21.25
CA GLN A 11 -16.57 -0.73 20.33
C GLN A 11 -15.73 -0.65 19.05
N ALA A 12 -14.40 -0.75 19.16
CA ALA A 12 -13.52 -0.81 18.00
C ALA A 12 -13.78 -2.06 17.15
N ALA A 13 -13.99 -3.23 17.78
CA ALA A 13 -14.31 -4.48 17.09
C ALA A 13 -15.70 -4.45 16.41
N GLN A 14 -16.70 -3.86 17.08
CA GLN A 14 -18.04 -3.66 16.51
C GLN A 14 -18.02 -2.67 15.34
N GLY A 15 -17.28 -1.56 15.50
CA GLY A 15 -17.05 -0.58 14.44
C GLY A 15 -16.33 -1.19 13.23
N ALA A 16 -15.32 -2.04 13.45
CA ALA A 16 -14.62 -2.76 12.39
C ALA A 16 -15.52 -3.77 11.66
N THR A 17 -16.42 -4.45 12.39
CA THR A 17 -17.36 -5.42 11.81
C THR A 17 -18.44 -4.72 10.98
N ALA A 18 -19.02 -3.65 11.53
CA ALA A 18 -20.00 -2.82 10.83
C ALA A 18 -19.39 -2.16 9.58
N PHE A 19 -18.15 -1.66 9.69
CA PHE A 19 -17.37 -1.16 8.56
C PHE A 19 -17.17 -2.25 7.50
N GLY A 20 -16.73 -3.45 7.89
CA GLY A 20 -16.51 -4.56 6.95
C GLY A 20 -17.79 -4.96 6.21
N GLN A 21 -18.92 -5.02 6.91
CA GLN A 21 -20.22 -5.32 6.29
C GLN A 21 -20.72 -4.19 5.37
N GLN A 22 -20.57 -2.94 5.79
CA GLN A 22 -21.02 -1.78 5.02
C GLN A 22 -20.14 -1.56 3.78
N ALA A 23 -18.81 -1.62 3.94
CA ALA A 23 -17.87 -1.55 2.83
C ALA A 23 -18.11 -2.70 1.83
N GLY A 24 -18.27 -3.94 2.32
CA GLY A 24 -18.54 -5.10 1.48
C GLY A 24 -19.82 -4.98 0.65
N ARG A 25 -20.91 -4.48 1.25
CA ARG A 25 -22.17 -4.21 0.53
C ARG A 25 -22.00 -3.11 -0.51
N SER A 26 -21.43 -1.96 -0.13
CA SER A 26 -21.25 -0.84 -1.06
C SER A 26 -20.31 -1.18 -2.24
N ILE A 27 -19.28 -1.98 -2.00
CA ILE A 27 -18.38 -2.47 -3.05
C ILE A 27 -19.11 -3.45 -3.98
N SER A 28 -19.93 -4.34 -3.42
CA SER A 28 -20.72 -5.30 -4.20
C SER A 28 -21.78 -4.59 -5.05
N ASP A 29 -22.50 -3.64 -4.47
CA ASP A 29 -23.51 -2.83 -5.16
C ASP A 29 -22.89 -1.99 -6.28
N TYR A 30 -21.67 -1.46 -6.07
CA TYR A 30 -20.92 -0.76 -7.11
C TYR A 30 -20.44 -1.72 -8.22
N ALA A 31 -19.91 -2.89 -7.86
CA ALA A 31 -19.47 -3.91 -8.81
C ALA A 31 -20.60 -4.35 -9.75
N GLU A 32 -21.78 -4.56 -9.18
CA GLU A 32 -22.98 -4.93 -9.92
C GLU A 32 -23.46 -3.80 -10.85
N LYS A 33 -23.46 -2.54 -10.38
CA LYS A 33 -23.93 -1.38 -11.16
C LYS A 33 -22.95 -0.89 -12.23
N SER A 34 -21.65 -1.07 -12.04
CA SER A 34 -20.62 -0.52 -12.94
C SER A 34 -20.17 -1.49 -14.03
N GLY A 35 -20.63 -2.75 -14.02
CA GLY A 35 -20.11 -3.79 -14.91
C GLY A 35 -18.62 -4.08 -14.71
N ALA A 36 -18.01 -3.57 -13.62
CA ALA A 36 -16.60 -3.69 -13.32
C ALA A 36 -16.27 -5.14 -12.96
N THR A 37 -15.83 -5.90 -13.95
CA THR A 37 -15.32 -7.26 -13.78
C THR A 37 -13.90 -7.19 -13.19
N LYS A 38 -13.76 -7.65 -11.94
CA LYS A 38 -12.53 -7.78 -11.11
C LYS A 38 -12.00 -6.53 -10.39
N PHE A 39 -12.39 -6.39 -9.13
CA PHE A 39 -11.62 -5.65 -8.12
C PHE A 39 -10.41 -6.47 -7.66
N ASN A 40 -9.37 -5.78 -7.23
CA ASN A 40 -8.28 -6.41 -6.50
C ASN A 40 -8.68 -6.68 -5.05
N SER A 41 -8.31 -7.85 -4.53
CA SER A 41 -8.58 -8.20 -3.15
C SER A 41 -7.76 -7.31 -2.20
N PRO A 42 -8.40 -6.64 -1.22
CA PRO A 42 -7.68 -5.94 -0.16
C PRO A 42 -7.15 -6.92 0.91
N VAL A 43 -7.51 -8.20 0.85
CA VAL A 43 -7.03 -9.27 1.72
C VAL A 43 -5.81 -9.94 1.11
N VAL A 44 -4.82 -10.25 1.94
CA VAL A 44 -3.56 -10.86 1.52
C VAL A 44 -3.79 -12.31 1.09
N GLY A 45 -3.33 -12.65 -0.12
CA GLY A 45 -3.36 -14.00 -0.67
C GLY A 45 -2.02 -14.75 -0.55
N THR A 46 -1.89 -15.77 -1.38
CA THR A 46 -0.61 -16.44 -1.63
C THR A 46 0.37 -15.53 -2.37
N LEU A 47 1.66 -15.88 -2.36
CA LEU A 47 2.69 -15.09 -3.05
C LEU A 47 2.40 -14.94 -4.56
N SER A 48 1.92 -16.01 -5.20
CA SER A 48 1.54 -15.98 -6.62
C SER A 48 0.35 -15.04 -6.88
N GLU A 49 -0.69 -15.12 -6.04
CA GLU A 49 -1.86 -14.24 -6.16
C GLU A 49 -1.51 -12.77 -5.91
N GLU A 50 -0.66 -12.49 -4.91
CA GLU A 50 -0.20 -11.14 -4.60
C GLU A 50 0.73 -10.58 -5.69
N SER A 51 1.60 -11.41 -6.27
CA SER A 51 2.44 -11.01 -7.41
C SER A 51 1.61 -10.72 -8.65
N ALA A 52 0.61 -11.56 -8.95
CA ALA A 52 -0.33 -11.32 -10.04
C ALA A 52 -1.25 -10.11 -9.78
N LYS A 53 -1.62 -9.84 -8.53
CA LYS A 53 -2.34 -8.63 -8.12
C LYS A 53 -1.49 -7.39 -8.37
N ALA A 54 -0.25 -7.38 -7.90
CA ALA A 54 0.66 -6.26 -8.09
C ALA A 54 0.97 -6.00 -9.57
N ALA A 55 1.15 -7.06 -10.38
CA ALA A 55 1.32 -6.92 -11.83
C ALA A 55 0.10 -6.24 -12.47
N ARG A 56 -1.12 -6.69 -12.16
CA ARG A 56 -2.36 -6.08 -12.67
C ARG A 56 -2.54 -4.64 -12.21
N ILE A 57 -2.15 -4.32 -10.97
CA ILE A 57 -2.19 -2.94 -10.47
C ILE A 57 -1.22 -2.08 -11.26
N LEU A 58 0.04 -2.49 -11.37
CA LEU A 58 1.06 -1.75 -12.11
C LEU A 58 0.67 -1.55 -13.56
N GLU A 59 0.10 -2.57 -14.20
CA GLU A 59 -0.37 -2.49 -15.58
C GLU A 59 -1.32 -1.30 -15.78
N GLN A 60 -2.29 -1.10 -14.88
CA GLN A 60 -3.24 0.01 -14.96
C GLN A 60 -2.50 1.36 -15.10
N PHE A 61 -1.37 1.57 -14.44
CA PHE A 61 -0.67 2.86 -14.43
C PHE A 61 0.29 3.06 -15.61
N ILE A 62 0.32 2.12 -16.55
CA ILE A 62 1.22 2.17 -17.71
C ILE A 62 0.52 1.99 -19.05
N LEU A 63 -0.80 1.79 -19.06
CA LEU A 63 -1.59 1.65 -20.29
C LEU A 63 -1.72 2.99 -21.03
N LYS A 64 -1.57 2.91 -22.35
CA LYS A 64 -1.52 4.06 -23.28
C LYS A 64 -2.88 4.76 -23.45
N GLU A 65 -3.98 4.00 -23.40
CA GLU A 65 -5.34 4.50 -23.62
C GLU A 65 -5.79 5.54 -22.57
N GLU A 66 -5.14 5.56 -21.40
CA GLU A 66 -5.40 6.58 -20.38
C GLU A 66 -4.58 7.86 -20.57
N ILE A 67 -3.44 7.79 -21.28
CA ILE A 67 -2.63 8.95 -21.66
C ILE A 67 -3.43 9.86 -22.59
N GLU A 68 -4.23 9.28 -23.49
CA GLU A 68 -5.03 10.00 -24.49
C GLU A 68 -6.29 10.67 -23.90
N ASN A 69 -6.74 10.26 -22.71
CA ASN A 69 -7.94 10.79 -22.04
C ASN A 69 -7.63 11.86 -20.96
N GLY A 70 -6.37 12.26 -20.79
CA GLY A 70 -5.98 13.40 -19.95
C GLY A 70 -5.95 13.13 -18.43
N PHE A 71 -5.84 11.88 -18.00
CA PHE A 71 -5.65 11.57 -16.58
C PHE A 71 -4.16 11.55 -16.21
N ASP A 72 -3.73 12.45 -15.32
CA ASP A 72 -2.38 12.60 -14.72
C ASP A 72 -1.90 11.38 -13.89
N THR A 73 -2.43 10.18 -14.13
CA THR A 73 -2.19 9.01 -13.29
C THR A 73 -1.13 8.06 -13.85
N VAL A 74 -0.62 8.31 -15.05
CA VAL A 74 0.39 7.44 -15.68
C VAL A 74 1.75 7.64 -15.01
N ILE A 75 2.38 6.54 -14.58
CA ILE A 75 3.73 6.60 -13.97
C ILE A 75 4.76 6.79 -15.08
N PRO A 76 5.54 7.88 -15.12
CA PRO A 76 6.54 8.08 -16.16
C PRO A 76 7.59 6.96 -16.18
N VAL A 77 8.05 6.56 -17.36
CA VAL A 77 9.05 5.49 -17.53
C VAL A 77 10.31 5.76 -16.69
N LYS A 78 10.76 7.03 -16.66
CA LYS A 78 11.90 7.47 -15.86
C LYS A 78 11.72 7.20 -14.36
N VAL A 79 10.52 7.42 -13.83
CA VAL A 79 10.20 7.21 -12.41
C VAL A 79 10.32 5.73 -12.04
N ILE A 80 9.91 4.81 -12.91
CA ILE A 80 10.05 3.36 -12.68
C ILE A 80 11.51 2.92 -12.77
N LYS A 81 12.25 3.40 -13.78
CA LYS A 81 13.68 3.08 -13.95
C LYS A 81 14.54 3.55 -12.78
N GLU A 82 14.24 4.72 -12.23
CA GLU A 82 15.01 5.31 -11.12
C GLU A 82 14.55 4.81 -9.74
N ALA A 83 13.41 4.10 -9.66
CA ALA A 83 12.89 3.56 -8.41
C ALA A 83 13.89 2.60 -7.74
N LYS A 84 14.08 2.80 -6.43
CA LYS A 84 14.80 1.88 -5.53
C LYS A 84 13.90 0.83 -4.92
N GLY A 85 12.59 1.06 -4.92
CA GLY A 85 11.59 0.08 -4.54
C GLY A 85 10.20 0.48 -4.99
N LEU A 86 9.30 -0.51 -5.04
CA LEU A 86 7.90 -0.33 -5.37
C LEU A 86 7.07 -0.96 -4.25
N ALA A 87 6.15 -0.19 -3.66
CA ALA A 87 5.10 -0.76 -2.83
C ALA A 87 3.77 -0.72 -3.59
N ILE A 88 3.19 -1.90 -3.83
CA ILE A 88 2.02 -2.06 -4.68
C ILE A 88 0.94 -2.77 -3.88
N PHE A 89 -0.19 -2.10 -3.66
CA PHE A 89 -1.23 -2.61 -2.77
C PHE A 89 -2.62 -2.09 -3.13
N THR A 90 -3.64 -2.77 -2.61
CA THR A 90 -5.04 -2.38 -2.72
C THR A 90 -5.57 -2.04 -1.34
N VAL A 91 -6.30 -0.94 -1.23
CA VAL A 91 -6.92 -0.45 0.02
C VAL A 91 -8.42 -0.31 -0.17
N VAL A 92 -9.19 -0.78 0.80
CA VAL A 92 -10.58 -0.38 0.98
C VAL A 92 -10.65 0.80 1.95
N LYS A 93 -11.39 1.83 1.57
CA LYS A 93 -11.77 2.95 2.43
C LYS A 93 -13.29 3.00 2.49
N ALA A 94 -13.83 3.28 3.67
CA ALA A 94 -15.20 3.75 3.81
C ALA A 94 -15.32 4.77 4.94
N GLY A 95 -16.32 5.64 4.88
CA GLY A 95 -16.52 6.61 5.96
C GLY A 95 -17.79 7.44 5.86
N PHE A 96 -18.20 7.96 7.01
CA PHE A 96 -19.18 9.04 7.18
C PHE A 96 -18.78 9.84 8.41
N LEU A 97 -18.29 11.08 8.22
CA LEU A 97 -17.61 11.92 9.24
C LEU A 97 -16.28 11.35 9.77
N TRP A 98 -16.21 10.03 9.99
CA TRP A 98 -15.02 9.24 10.29
C TRP A 98 -14.78 8.23 9.17
N SER A 99 -13.54 7.82 8.92
CA SER A 99 -13.21 6.72 8.00
C SER A 99 -12.30 5.69 8.63
N GLY A 100 -12.47 4.45 8.18
CA GLY A 100 -11.46 3.41 8.27
C GLY A 100 -10.83 3.14 6.89
N ARG A 101 -9.58 2.70 6.92
CA ARG A 101 -8.87 2.11 5.78
C ARG A 101 -8.22 0.81 6.20
N ALA A 102 -8.25 -0.17 5.30
CA ALA A 102 -7.51 -1.41 5.44
C ALA A 102 -7.11 -1.94 4.05
N GLY A 103 -5.95 -2.56 3.94
CA GLY A 103 -5.48 -3.08 2.67
C GLY A 103 -4.24 -3.94 2.81
N SER A 104 -3.85 -4.55 1.70
CA SER A 104 -2.66 -5.39 1.62
C SER A 104 -2.06 -5.39 0.23
N GLY A 105 -0.79 -5.78 0.18
CA GLY A 105 -0.05 -5.93 -1.06
C GLY A 105 1.37 -6.39 -0.79
N ILE A 106 2.27 -5.96 -1.66
CA ILE A 106 3.68 -6.35 -1.61
C ILE A 106 4.63 -5.17 -1.82
N VAL A 107 5.86 -5.36 -1.37
CA VAL A 107 7.00 -4.50 -1.70
C VAL A 107 8.11 -5.30 -2.33
N VAL A 108 8.73 -4.71 -3.35
CA VAL A 108 9.97 -5.18 -3.96
C VAL A 108 10.99 -4.05 -3.95
N ALA A 109 12.27 -4.40 -3.81
CA ALA A 109 13.38 -3.47 -3.82
C ALA A 109 14.31 -3.78 -4.99
N ARG A 110 14.95 -2.74 -5.54
CA ARG A 110 16.02 -2.90 -6.53
C ARG A 110 17.31 -3.22 -5.81
N LEU A 111 17.95 -4.31 -6.20
CA LEU A 111 19.22 -4.79 -5.64
C LEU A 111 20.41 -4.05 -6.29
N PRO A 112 21.62 -4.12 -5.69
CA PRO A 112 22.81 -3.45 -6.23
C PRO A 112 23.22 -3.91 -7.63
N ASP A 113 22.87 -5.13 -8.03
CA ASP A 113 23.09 -5.69 -9.37
C ASP A 113 22.04 -5.24 -10.40
N GLY A 114 21.05 -4.44 -9.97
CA GLY A 114 19.95 -3.95 -10.79
C GLY A 114 18.74 -4.88 -10.86
N SER A 115 18.81 -6.10 -10.32
CA SER A 115 17.68 -7.02 -10.27
C SER A 115 16.66 -6.59 -9.21
N TRP A 116 15.47 -7.20 -9.23
CA TRP A 116 14.46 -7.01 -8.19
C TRP A 116 14.58 -8.08 -7.11
N SER A 117 14.34 -7.70 -5.86
CA SER A 117 14.28 -8.62 -4.73
C SER A 117 13.06 -9.53 -4.80
N ALA A 118 13.02 -10.58 -3.96
CA ALA A 118 11.79 -11.30 -3.69
C ALA A 118 10.71 -10.36 -3.07
N PRO A 119 9.40 -10.62 -3.25
CA PRO A 119 8.35 -9.76 -2.69
C PRO A 119 8.18 -9.91 -1.18
N SER A 120 7.94 -8.80 -0.47
CA SER A 120 7.59 -8.82 0.95
C SER A 120 6.14 -8.39 1.17
N ALA A 121 5.38 -9.20 1.91
CA ALA A 121 3.98 -8.93 2.23
C ALA A 121 3.82 -7.71 3.13
N ILE A 122 2.83 -6.87 2.82
CA ILE A 122 2.44 -5.73 3.64
C ILE A 122 0.96 -5.64 3.92
N ALA A 123 0.65 -5.01 5.04
CA ALA A 123 -0.65 -4.51 5.37
C ALA A 123 -0.60 -2.99 5.54
N THR A 124 -1.68 -2.34 5.12
CA THR A 124 -1.94 -0.95 5.43
C THR A 124 -3.24 -0.81 6.20
N GLY A 125 -3.26 0.09 7.16
CA GLY A 125 -4.42 0.38 7.98
C GLY A 125 -4.41 1.83 8.41
N GLY A 126 -5.58 2.44 8.51
CA GLY A 126 -5.65 3.84 8.89
C GLY A 126 -7.03 4.29 9.32
N VAL A 127 -7.06 5.44 9.97
CA VAL A 127 -8.29 6.12 10.36
C VAL A 127 -8.21 7.58 9.95
N GLY A 128 -9.38 8.16 9.70
CA GLY A 128 -9.47 9.57 9.32
C GLY A 128 -10.73 10.22 9.84
N ILE A 129 -10.71 11.55 9.83
CA ILE A 129 -11.86 12.40 10.13
C ILE A 129 -12.01 13.42 9.01
N GLY A 130 -13.24 13.73 8.63
CA GLY A 130 -13.48 14.68 7.56
C GLY A 130 -14.94 14.83 7.20
N ALA A 131 -15.26 15.89 6.45
CA ALA A 131 -16.55 16.02 5.78
C ALA A 131 -16.54 15.08 4.56
N GLN A 132 -16.75 13.80 4.82
CA GLN A 132 -16.68 12.73 3.83
C GLN A 132 -17.85 11.75 3.97
N VAL A 133 -18.23 11.15 2.84
CA VAL A 133 -19.18 10.05 2.79
C VAL A 133 -18.84 9.12 1.62
N GLY A 134 -18.90 7.82 1.88
CA GLY A 134 -18.86 6.81 0.84
C GLY A 134 -17.84 5.70 1.07
N ALA A 135 -17.56 4.96 0.01
CA ALA A 135 -16.62 3.85 0.01
C ALA A 135 -15.97 3.69 -1.36
N ASP A 136 -14.69 3.35 -1.34
CA ASP A 136 -13.88 3.13 -2.53
C ASP A 136 -12.83 2.05 -2.27
N ILE A 137 -12.50 1.33 -3.35
CA ILE A 137 -11.30 0.50 -3.44
C ILE A 137 -10.28 1.29 -4.23
N THR A 138 -9.11 1.47 -3.66
CA THR A 138 -7.99 2.17 -4.29
C THR A 138 -6.83 1.23 -4.52
N ASP A 139 -6.41 1.11 -5.77
CA ASP A 139 -5.14 0.50 -6.16
C ASP A 139 -4.04 1.56 -6.07
N VAL A 140 -2.92 1.26 -5.43
CA VAL A 140 -1.83 2.20 -5.14
C VAL A 140 -0.48 1.62 -5.57
N VAL A 141 0.35 2.46 -6.21
CA VAL A 141 1.78 2.24 -6.44
C VAL A 141 2.55 3.37 -5.76
N LEU A 142 3.34 3.03 -4.74
CA LEU A 142 4.31 3.95 -4.13
C LEU A 142 5.69 3.72 -4.73
N ILE A 143 6.32 4.81 -5.16
CA ILE A 143 7.68 4.82 -5.69
C ILE A 143 8.64 5.21 -4.55
N LEU A 144 9.47 4.25 -4.15
CA LEU A 144 10.51 4.44 -3.14
C LEU A 144 11.80 4.87 -3.87
N ASN A 145 12.18 6.13 -3.78
CA ASN A 145 13.30 6.69 -4.56
C ASN A 145 14.67 6.59 -3.89
N SER A 146 14.74 6.09 -2.66
CA SER A 146 16.01 5.95 -1.93
C SER A 146 16.05 4.65 -1.13
N ASP A 147 17.26 4.17 -0.89
CA ASP A 147 17.46 2.98 -0.05
C ASP A 147 17.00 3.25 1.40
N GLU A 148 17.02 4.51 1.85
CA GLU A 148 16.41 4.91 3.13
C GLU A 148 14.89 4.71 3.10
N SER A 149 14.20 5.07 2.02
CA SER A 149 12.76 4.85 1.89
C SER A 149 12.44 3.36 1.92
N VAL A 150 13.23 2.53 1.22
CA VAL A 150 13.08 1.06 1.26
C VAL A 150 13.33 0.51 2.66
N ARG A 151 14.38 0.95 3.35
CA ARG A 151 14.70 0.52 4.72
C ARG A 151 13.69 0.99 5.76
N ALA A 152 13.19 2.22 5.62
CA ALA A 152 12.12 2.74 6.47
C ALA A 152 10.88 1.86 6.28
N PHE A 153 10.56 1.54 5.03
CA PHE A 153 9.48 0.63 4.66
C PHE A 153 9.64 -0.77 5.29
N SER A 154 10.83 -1.36 5.15
CA SER A 154 11.13 -2.74 5.56
C SER A 154 11.17 -2.96 7.07
N ARG A 155 11.31 -1.91 7.88
CA ARG A 155 11.42 -2.00 9.35
C ARG A 155 10.07 -1.92 10.06
N GLY A 156 9.00 -1.71 9.30
CA GLY A 156 7.65 -1.50 9.81
C GLY A 156 7.46 -0.13 10.45
N GLY A 157 6.22 0.37 10.45
CA GLY A 157 5.84 1.58 11.18
C GLY A 157 5.95 2.87 10.37
N ASN A 158 5.80 2.79 9.05
CA ASN A 158 5.72 4.00 8.22
C ASN A 158 4.35 4.61 8.40
N VAL A 159 4.31 5.82 8.91
CA VAL A 159 3.07 6.56 9.03
C VAL A 159 3.04 7.67 8.01
N THR A 160 1.94 7.72 7.27
CA THR A 160 1.64 8.80 6.35
C THR A 160 0.42 9.55 6.87
N VAL A 161 0.45 10.86 6.73
CA VAL A 161 -0.68 11.74 7.04
C VAL A 161 -1.05 12.48 5.77
N GLY A 162 -2.29 12.35 5.31
CA GLY A 162 -2.77 13.06 4.12
C GLY A 162 -4.01 12.43 3.48
N GLY A 163 -4.73 13.23 2.69
CA GLY A 163 -5.89 12.77 1.93
C GLY A 163 -5.57 12.32 0.49
N SER A 164 -4.41 12.69 -0.07
CA SER A 164 -3.98 12.33 -1.45
C SER A 164 -2.47 12.43 -1.73
N LEU A 165 -1.66 12.99 -0.81
CA LEU A 165 -0.20 13.10 -0.89
C LEU A 165 0.40 12.46 0.35
N ALA A 166 1.18 11.39 0.16
CA ALA A 166 1.80 10.66 1.27
C ALA A 166 3.14 11.31 1.66
N VAL A 167 3.13 12.11 2.73
CA VAL A 167 4.38 12.48 3.41
C VAL A 167 4.69 11.39 4.42
N SER A 168 5.73 10.60 4.16
CA SER A 168 6.19 9.56 5.09
C SER A 168 7.14 10.15 6.12
N ALA A 169 6.75 10.03 7.40
CA ALA A 169 7.68 10.10 8.51
C ALA A 169 8.16 8.66 8.77
N GLY A 170 9.47 8.43 8.78
CA GLY A 170 10.06 7.11 8.97
C GLY A 170 9.63 6.38 10.27
N PRO A 171 10.13 5.16 10.51
CA PRO A 171 9.55 4.20 11.46
C PRO A 171 9.25 4.78 12.84
N ILE A 172 8.00 4.64 13.28
CA ILE A 172 7.59 4.98 14.66
C ILE A 172 8.17 3.93 15.61
N GLY A 173 9.07 4.35 16.51
CA GLY A 173 9.50 3.52 17.64
C GLY A 173 10.97 3.08 17.69
N ALA A 174 11.88 3.69 16.91
CA ALA A 174 13.33 3.46 17.06
C ALA A 174 13.96 4.04 18.36
N GLY A 175 13.14 4.29 19.39
CA GLY A 175 13.55 4.73 20.73
C GLY A 175 12.31 4.95 21.60
N GLY A 176 12.20 4.20 22.72
CA GLY A 176 11.07 4.27 23.65
C GLY A 176 10.88 5.65 24.26
N GLU A 177 9.63 5.99 24.59
CA GLU A 177 9.10 7.06 25.48
C GLU A 177 9.64 8.51 25.39
N ALA A 178 10.78 8.76 24.76
CA ALA A 178 11.45 10.06 24.63
C ALA A 178 11.21 10.74 23.27
N ALA A 179 10.49 10.11 22.35
CA ALA A 179 10.23 10.65 21.00
C ALA A 179 8.98 11.56 20.91
N VAL A 180 8.25 11.77 22.02
CA VAL A 180 7.10 12.68 22.08
C VAL A 180 7.54 14.13 22.35
N SER A 181 8.80 14.34 22.77
CA SER A 181 9.38 15.64 23.14
C SER A 181 10.56 16.08 22.28
N GLY A 182 10.91 15.32 21.22
CA GLY A 182 12.04 15.61 20.34
C GLY A 182 11.65 16.36 19.06
N ASP A 183 12.39 17.42 18.77
CA ASP A 183 12.27 18.32 17.62
C ASP A 183 11.89 17.59 16.30
N TYR A 184 10.73 17.96 15.75
CA TYR A 184 10.19 17.46 14.49
C TYR A 184 11.08 17.83 13.28
N SER A 185 12.03 18.76 13.42
CA SER A 185 12.92 19.25 12.36
C SER A 185 13.95 18.22 11.87
N SER A 186 14.27 17.21 12.67
CA SER A 186 15.38 16.28 12.41
C SER A 186 14.96 14.99 11.69
N ARG A 187 13.65 14.78 11.44
CA ARG A 187 13.18 13.62 10.69
C ARG A 187 13.41 13.85 9.20
N LYS A 188 14.34 13.10 8.60
CA LYS A 188 14.59 13.10 7.16
C LYS A 188 13.34 12.62 6.42
N VAL A 189 12.51 13.55 5.97
CA VAL A 189 11.35 13.28 5.12
C VAL A 189 11.87 12.85 3.76
N THR A 190 11.70 11.58 3.40
CA THR A 190 11.99 11.12 2.05
C THR A 190 10.73 11.23 1.20
N PRO A 191 10.73 12.02 0.11
CA PRO A 191 9.57 12.09 -0.76
C PRO A 191 9.32 10.74 -1.42
N ILE A 192 8.11 10.21 -1.24
CA ILE A 192 7.59 9.02 -1.91
C ILE A 192 6.53 9.50 -2.88
N PHE A 193 6.64 9.13 -4.16
CA PHE A 193 5.57 9.43 -5.11
C PHE A 193 4.48 8.37 -4.98
N SER A 194 3.23 8.81 -4.94
CA SER A 194 2.07 7.93 -4.84
C SER A 194 1.23 8.08 -6.08
N TYR A 195 0.99 6.98 -6.77
CA TYR A 195 0.07 6.88 -7.89
C TYR A 195 -1.09 5.99 -7.46
N SER A 196 -2.31 6.48 -7.59
CA SER A 196 -3.49 5.79 -7.09
C SER A 196 -4.67 5.87 -8.06
N LYS A 197 -5.41 4.78 -8.17
CA LYS A 197 -6.68 4.71 -8.90
C LYS A 197 -7.76 4.18 -8.00
N SER A 198 -8.74 5.04 -7.75
CA SER A 198 -9.87 4.73 -6.87
C SER A 198 -11.09 4.36 -7.71
N LYS A 199 -11.78 3.31 -7.30
CA LYS A 199 -13.04 2.84 -7.86
C LYS A 199 -14.07 2.80 -6.74
N GLY A 200 -15.16 3.54 -6.89
CA GLY A 200 -16.23 3.62 -5.90
C GLY A 200 -16.91 4.98 -5.88
N LEU A 201 -17.76 5.18 -4.90
CA LEU A 201 -18.46 6.45 -4.67
C LEU A 201 -17.95 7.01 -3.35
N PHE A 202 -17.03 7.96 -3.43
CA PHE A 202 -16.47 8.66 -2.28
C PHE A 202 -16.47 10.16 -2.56
N ALA A 203 -17.13 10.93 -1.70
CA ALA A 203 -17.21 12.38 -1.82
C ALA A 203 -16.77 13.04 -0.51
N GLY A 204 -15.90 14.04 -0.60
CA GLY A 204 -15.55 14.88 0.53
C GLY A 204 -14.05 15.14 0.71
N MET A 205 -13.74 15.76 1.84
CA MET A 205 -12.39 16.12 2.26
C MET A 205 -12.10 15.49 3.62
N SER A 206 -10.92 14.87 3.76
CA SER A 206 -10.53 14.20 4.99
C SER A 206 -9.03 14.29 5.26
N ILE A 207 -8.71 14.27 6.54
CA ILE A 207 -7.34 14.10 7.04
C ILE A 207 -7.25 12.70 7.61
N GLU A 208 -6.26 11.95 7.15
CA GLU A 208 -6.11 10.53 7.46
C GLU A 208 -4.70 10.24 7.93
N GLY A 209 -4.61 9.46 8.99
CA GLY A 209 -3.38 8.79 9.39
C GLY A 209 -3.42 7.35 8.92
N THR A 210 -2.45 6.93 8.11
CA THR A 210 -2.31 5.54 7.68
C THR A 210 -0.94 5.01 8.06
N GLY A 211 -0.92 3.76 8.52
CA GLY A 211 0.29 3.00 8.80
C GLY A 211 0.51 1.93 7.74
N LEU A 212 1.78 1.68 7.40
CA LEU A 212 2.20 0.51 6.62
C LEU A 212 3.11 -0.36 7.48
N LEU A 213 2.80 -1.65 7.47
CA LEU A 213 3.40 -2.67 8.32
C LEU A 213 3.78 -3.89 7.50
N GLU A 214 4.90 -4.50 7.86
CA GLU A 214 5.28 -5.82 7.37
C GLU A 214 4.32 -6.88 7.91
N LEU A 215 3.95 -7.85 7.05
CA LEU A 215 3.28 -9.07 7.47
C LEU A 215 4.27 -10.24 7.65
N SER A 216 5.08 -10.22 8.72
CA SER A 216 6.15 -11.22 8.93
C SER A 216 5.65 -12.66 9.01
N LYS A 217 4.43 -12.88 9.51
CA LYS A 217 3.79 -14.21 9.52
C LYS A 217 3.48 -14.69 8.10
N THR A 218 2.97 -13.80 7.25
CA THR A 218 2.70 -14.10 5.85
C THR A 218 4.01 -14.36 5.09
N ASN A 219 5.04 -13.54 5.30
CA ASN A 219 6.38 -13.77 4.75
C ASN A 219 6.92 -15.14 5.16
N THR A 220 6.79 -15.50 6.45
CA THR A 220 7.19 -16.82 6.95
C THR A 220 6.44 -17.94 6.24
N GLY A 221 5.14 -17.77 6.00
CA GLY A 221 4.31 -18.72 5.25
C GLY A 221 4.73 -18.85 3.78
N TRP A 222 5.06 -17.74 3.12
CA TRP A 222 5.50 -17.73 1.72
C TRP A 222 6.86 -18.40 1.52
N TYR A 223 7.79 -18.18 2.44
CA TYR A 223 9.17 -18.62 2.29
C TYR A 223 9.53 -19.87 3.10
N GLY A 224 8.57 -20.45 3.84
CA GLY A 224 8.74 -21.66 4.64
C GLY A 224 9.74 -21.53 5.80
N ARG A 225 10.24 -20.33 6.08
CA ARG A 225 11.22 -20.03 7.14
C ARG A 225 11.00 -18.61 7.66
N SER A 226 11.38 -18.36 8.90
CA SER A 226 11.30 -17.02 9.49
C SER A 226 12.25 -16.07 8.74
N VAL A 227 11.67 -15.09 8.04
CA VAL A 227 12.40 -14.05 7.30
C VAL A 227 11.74 -12.70 7.56
N LYS A 228 12.56 -11.66 7.75
CA LYS A 228 12.09 -10.28 7.87
C LYS A 228 12.02 -9.63 6.49
N ALA A 229 11.18 -8.60 6.35
CA ALA A 229 11.14 -7.80 5.13
C ALA A 229 12.51 -7.19 4.81
N GLU A 230 13.27 -6.76 5.82
CA GLU A 230 14.62 -6.23 5.62
C GLU A 230 15.56 -7.25 4.96
N ASP A 231 15.44 -8.54 5.27
CA ASP A 231 16.27 -9.57 4.67
C ASP A 231 15.83 -9.91 3.25
N ILE A 232 14.51 -9.98 3.03
CA ILE A 232 13.89 -10.17 1.70
C ILE A 232 14.33 -9.04 0.76
N LEU A 233 14.16 -7.79 1.17
CA LEU A 233 14.41 -6.61 0.34
C LEU A 233 15.91 -6.33 0.13
N LYS A 234 16.79 -6.92 0.93
CA LYS A 234 18.25 -6.93 0.70
C LYS A 234 18.72 -8.04 -0.25
N GLY A 235 17.81 -8.89 -0.74
CA GLY A 235 18.16 -10.00 -1.64
C GLY A 235 18.73 -11.24 -0.92
N GLN A 236 18.53 -11.38 0.40
CA GLN A 236 18.94 -12.60 1.13
C GLN A 236 17.95 -13.77 0.92
N VAL A 237 16.86 -13.51 0.23
CA VAL A 237 15.88 -14.50 -0.22
C VAL A 237 15.89 -14.48 -1.75
N PRO A 238 16.12 -15.63 -2.41
CA PRO A 238 16.08 -15.69 -3.87
C PRO A 238 14.67 -15.35 -4.38
N ALA A 239 14.60 -14.64 -5.49
CA ALA A 239 13.35 -14.35 -6.17
C ALA A 239 12.65 -15.65 -6.60
N PRO A 240 11.43 -15.92 -6.12
CA PRO A 240 10.73 -17.16 -6.42
C PRO A 240 10.08 -17.11 -7.82
N PRO A 241 10.02 -18.24 -8.57
CA PRO A 241 9.38 -18.31 -9.89
C PRO A 241 7.93 -17.83 -9.90
N GLU A 242 7.20 -18.01 -8.80
CA GLU A 242 5.83 -17.57 -8.59
C GLU A 242 5.64 -16.05 -8.75
N SER A 243 6.73 -15.28 -8.59
CA SER A 243 6.73 -13.81 -8.74
C SER A 243 7.12 -13.34 -10.14
N GLN A 244 7.38 -14.24 -11.09
CA GLN A 244 7.86 -13.88 -12.43
C GLN A 244 6.93 -12.91 -13.16
N VAL A 245 5.61 -13.10 -13.01
CA VAL A 245 4.59 -12.22 -13.61
C VAL A 245 4.75 -10.75 -13.19
N LEU A 246 5.20 -10.50 -11.95
CA LEU A 246 5.47 -9.16 -11.47
C LEU A 246 6.73 -8.58 -12.12
N TYR A 247 7.80 -9.37 -12.18
CA TYR A 247 9.06 -8.92 -12.77
C TYR A 247 8.92 -8.62 -14.27
N ASP A 248 8.19 -9.46 -14.99
CA ASP A 248 7.88 -9.23 -16.40
C ASP A 248 7.07 -7.95 -16.59
N MET A 249 6.14 -7.67 -15.67
CA MET A 249 5.35 -6.43 -15.71
C MET A 249 6.20 -5.20 -15.38
N ILE A 250 7.09 -5.27 -14.39
CA ILE A 250 8.02 -4.17 -14.09
C ILE A 250 8.92 -3.92 -15.30
N LYS A 251 9.47 -4.97 -15.90
CA LYS A 251 10.29 -4.87 -17.10
C LYS A 251 9.52 -4.25 -18.27
N LYS A 252 8.30 -4.71 -18.55
CA LYS A 252 7.40 -4.11 -19.55
C LYS A 252 7.16 -2.62 -19.25
N ALA A 253 7.01 -2.25 -17.98
CA ALA A 253 6.83 -0.86 -17.57
C ALA A 253 8.08 0.02 -17.76
N GLU A 254 9.27 -0.56 -17.62
CA GLU A 254 10.57 0.08 -17.87
C GLU A 254 10.89 0.19 -19.37
N ASP A 255 10.56 -0.84 -20.15
CA ASP A 255 10.94 -0.95 -21.56
C ASP A 255 9.93 -0.30 -22.52
N ARG A 256 8.77 0.14 -22.01
CA ARG A 256 7.75 0.80 -22.84
C ARG A 256 8.24 2.13 -23.41
N ASP A 257 7.69 2.48 -24.57
CA ASP A 257 7.94 3.77 -25.19
C ASP A 257 7.42 4.89 -24.25
N PRO A 258 8.19 5.96 -23.99
CA PRO A 258 7.72 7.11 -23.23
C PRO A 258 6.52 7.87 -23.84
N TRP A 259 6.01 7.47 -25.02
CA TRP A 259 4.97 8.19 -25.79
C TRP A 259 3.66 7.39 -26.00
#